data_AF-A0A1B7P7U6-F1
#
_entry.id   AF-A0A1B7P7U6-F1
#
_cell.length_a   1.000
_cell.length_b   1.000
_cell.length_c   1.000
_cell.angle_alpha   90.00
_cell.angle_beta   90.00
_cell.angle_gamma   90.00
#
_symmetry.space_group_name_H-M   'P 1'
#
loop_
_entity.id
_entity.type
_entity.pdbx_description
1 polymer ?
#
loop_
_entity_poly.entity_id
_entity_poly.type
_entity_poly.pdbx_seq_one_letter_code
_entity_poly.pdbx_strand_id
1 'polypeptide(L)'
;MSKREKSNYGKTTKQICFKDADSITKNNQIEPILGIFQKLVSSKTNESYGFDLLESVVANFPSTLLEKYFVSIIQIILTRLQNSKTESFGLRFVRFYHFISANDAKGYSADFFIQVTESIQSGVFTPLYLSIILPETQKLARPLDRKTAVISFTKTLANSEAFASRYKKGWAFTCEALLTLLSQAPLPATKDDLITENDVEDMAFGVGFTQLNTIRPTAKDPWPEVTGPQYNVWVGSYFKEADRKHGGRISAFAQERLSPEAKAGLAAYIGG
;
A
#
# COMPACT_ATOMS: atom_id res chain seq x y z
N MET A 1 -26.18 -23.38 33.37
CA MET A 1 -25.71 -22.22 32.58
C MET A 1 -24.94 -22.72 31.37
N SER A 2 -25.34 -22.25 30.19
CA SER A 2 -25.27 -22.96 28.91
C SER A 2 -23.97 -22.69 28.14
N LYS A 3 -23.52 -23.71 27.38
CA LYS A 3 -22.38 -23.77 26.46
C LYS A 3 -22.29 -22.66 25.38
N ARG A 4 -23.12 -21.61 25.43
CA ARG A 4 -23.19 -20.51 24.45
C ARG A 4 -22.21 -19.36 24.69
N GLU A 5 -21.64 -19.19 25.88
CA GLU A 5 -20.77 -18.03 26.17
C GLU A 5 -19.29 -18.20 25.80
N LYS A 6 -18.83 -19.42 25.46
CA LYS A 6 -17.42 -19.66 25.08
C LYS A 6 -17.15 -19.65 23.56
N SER A 7 -18.15 -19.39 22.71
CA SER A 7 -18.06 -19.51 21.25
C SER A 7 -17.84 -18.17 20.49
N ASN A 8 -17.61 -17.05 21.17
CA ASN A 8 -17.51 -15.74 20.51
C ASN A 8 -16.07 -15.23 20.28
N TYR A 9 -15.04 -15.96 20.71
CA TYR A 9 -13.65 -15.50 20.56
C TYR A 9 -12.92 -15.96 19.28
N GLY A 10 -13.58 -16.72 18.39
CA GLY A 10 -12.90 -17.42 17.28
C GLY A 10 -13.33 -17.08 15.85
N LYS A 11 -14.10 -16.00 15.60
CA LYS A 11 -14.78 -15.80 14.29
C LYS A 11 -14.47 -14.51 13.52
N THR A 12 -13.45 -13.71 13.87
CA THR A 12 -13.35 -12.34 13.29
C THR A 12 -12.02 -11.96 12.65
N THR A 13 -11.28 -12.89 12.05
CA THR A 13 -10.05 -12.56 11.28
C THR A 13 -10.26 -12.54 9.77
N LYS A 14 -11.51 -12.40 9.31
CA LYS A 14 -11.85 -12.14 7.91
C LYS A 14 -12.29 -10.70 7.78
N GLN A 15 -11.38 -9.84 7.34
CA GLN A 15 -11.60 -8.41 7.13
C GLN A 15 -12.22 -7.74 8.37
N ILE A 16 -11.36 -7.26 9.28
CA ILE A 16 -11.83 -6.52 10.46
C ILE A 16 -12.45 -5.21 9.97
N CYS A 17 -13.75 -5.25 9.71
CA CYS A 17 -14.56 -4.08 9.50
C CYS A 17 -14.74 -3.47 10.89
N PHE A 18 -14.00 -2.40 11.17
CA PHE A 18 -14.16 -1.58 12.35
C PHE A 18 -15.49 -0.81 12.25
N LYS A 19 -16.62 -1.53 12.34
CA LYS A 19 -17.95 -0.93 12.28
C LYS A 19 -18.17 0.11 13.38
N ASP A 20 -17.43 -0.02 14.50
CA ASP A 20 -17.39 0.93 15.61
C ASP A 20 -15.94 1.35 15.93
N ALA A 21 -15.25 2.00 14.98
CA ALA A 21 -13.91 2.56 15.22
C ALA A 21 -13.88 3.46 16.48
N ASP A 22 -14.94 4.25 16.71
CA ASP A 22 -15.07 5.12 17.87
C ASP A 22 -15.10 4.36 19.21
N SER A 23 -15.79 3.22 19.27
CA SER A 23 -15.84 2.38 20.48
C SER A 23 -14.49 1.73 20.77
N ILE A 24 -13.74 1.36 19.73
CA ILE A 24 -12.42 0.73 19.84
C ILE A 24 -11.37 1.75 20.30
N THR A 25 -11.43 2.98 19.79
CA THR A 25 -10.61 4.09 20.26
C THR A 25 -10.90 4.43 21.72
N LYS A 26 -12.18 4.54 22.10
CA LYS A 26 -12.58 4.81 23.49
C LYS A 26 -12.13 3.72 24.46
N ASN A 27 -11.98 2.48 23.99
CA ASN A 27 -11.55 1.33 24.79
C ASN A 27 -10.03 1.07 24.74
N ASN A 28 -9.22 1.97 24.18
CA ASN A 28 -7.75 1.82 24.06
C ASN A 28 -7.29 0.50 23.41
N GLN A 29 -8.05 0.00 22.43
CA GLN A 29 -7.80 -1.32 21.83
C GLN A 29 -6.79 -1.29 20.67
N ILE A 30 -6.24 -0.13 20.30
CA ILE A 30 -5.27 0.00 19.21
C ILE A 30 -3.97 -0.75 19.52
N GLU A 31 -3.44 -0.63 20.73
CA GLU A 31 -2.20 -1.31 21.12
C GLU A 31 -2.32 -2.84 21.08
N PRO A 32 -3.40 -3.46 21.62
CA PRO A 32 -3.67 -4.88 21.42
C PRO A 32 -3.72 -5.29 19.94
N ILE A 33 -4.36 -4.47 19.09
CA ILE A 33 -4.44 -4.73 17.64
C ILE A 33 -3.03 -4.71 17.00
N LEU A 34 -2.18 -3.75 17.38
CA LEU A 34 -0.80 -3.67 16.91
C LEU A 34 0.05 -4.84 17.42
N GLY A 35 -0.20 -5.35 18.63
CA GLY A 35 0.40 -6.58 19.12
C GLY A 35 0.03 -7.81 18.28
N ILE A 36 -1.23 -7.89 17.82
CA ILE A 36 -1.67 -8.94 16.89
C ILE A 36 -0.95 -8.78 15.55
N PHE A 37 -0.86 -7.57 15.01
CA PHE A 37 -0.09 -7.29 13.80
C PHE A 37 1.35 -7.82 13.91
N GLN A 38 2.06 -7.46 14.99
CA GLN A 38 3.45 -7.89 15.21
C GLN A 38 3.58 -9.42 15.20
N LYS A 39 2.63 -10.13 15.82
CA LYS A 39 2.61 -11.60 15.80
C LYS A 39 2.37 -12.15 14.40
N LEU A 40 1.44 -11.59 13.64
CA LEU A 40 1.11 -12.04 12.28
C LEU A 40 2.30 -11.87 11.33
N VAL A 41 2.95 -10.70 11.32
CA VAL A 41 4.10 -10.45 10.43
C VAL A 41 5.38 -11.19 10.81
N SER A 42 5.46 -11.71 12.04
CA SER A 42 6.58 -12.57 12.45
C SER A 42 6.54 -13.96 11.79
N SER A 43 5.36 -14.42 11.36
CA SER A 43 5.14 -15.74 10.74
C SER A 43 5.01 -15.63 9.23
N LYS A 44 5.82 -16.41 8.49
CA LYS A 44 5.75 -16.47 7.01
C LYS A 44 4.37 -16.87 6.49
N THR A 45 3.65 -17.74 7.22
CA THR A 45 2.33 -18.22 6.80
C THR A 45 1.22 -17.19 7.01
N ASN A 46 1.42 -16.23 7.92
CA ASN A 46 0.39 -15.29 8.34
C ASN A 46 0.69 -13.83 7.98
N GLU A 47 1.83 -13.57 7.34
CA GLU A 47 2.29 -12.21 7.04
C GLU A 47 1.29 -11.41 6.20
N SER A 48 0.59 -12.05 5.25
CA SER A 48 -0.48 -11.43 4.47
C SER A 48 -1.60 -10.86 5.36
N TYR A 49 -2.03 -11.62 6.38
CA TYR A 49 -3.07 -11.16 7.31
C TYR A 49 -2.59 -9.99 8.18
N GLY A 50 -1.29 -9.92 8.48
CA GLY A 50 -0.70 -8.78 9.17
C GLY A 50 -0.84 -7.47 8.39
N PHE A 51 -0.57 -7.51 7.08
CA PHE A 51 -0.75 -6.34 6.21
C PHE A 51 -2.22 -6.00 5.99
N ASP A 52 -3.09 -6.99 5.78
CA ASP A 52 -4.53 -6.75 5.63
C ASP A 52 -5.13 -6.11 6.90
N LEU A 53 -4.63 -6.48 8.08
CA LEU A 53 -4.98 -5.84 9.35
C LEU A 53 -4.51 -4.38 9.39
N LEU A 54 -3.25 -4.10 9.03
CA LEU A 54 -2.74 -2.73 9.00
C LEU A 54 -3.51 -1.83 8.03
N GLU A 55 -3.78 -2.31 6.82
CA GLU A 55 -4.59 -1.58 5.84
C GLU A 55 -5.97 -1.26 6.41
N SER A 56 -6.58 -2.22 7.11
CA SER A 56 -7.87 -2.01 7.79
C SER A 56 -7.76 -0.96 8.90
N VAL A 57 -6.70 -0.96 9.69
CA VAL A 57 -6.48 0.04 10.76
C VAL A 57 -6.34 1.43 10.14
N VAL A 58 -5.47 1.58 9.15
CA VAL A 58 -5.26 2.85 8.44
C VAL A 58 -6.54 3.31 7.73
N ALA A 59 -7.36 2.39 7.24
CA ALA A 59 -8.62 2.71 6.59
C ALA A 59 -9.70 3.23 7.55
N ASN A 60 -9.66 2.90 8.84
CA ASN A 60 -10.78 3.18 9.75
C ASN A 60 -10.44 4.16 10.88
N PHE A 61 -9.16 4.37 11.20
CA PHE A 61 -8.75 5.31 12.25
C PHE A 61 -8.16 6.60 11.67
N PRO A 62 -8.36 7.76 12.34
CA PRO A 62 -7.75 9.01 11.91
C PRO A 62 -6.22 8.95 12.02
N SER A 63 -5.52 9.55 11.05
CA SER A 63 -4.06 9.56 10.99
C SER A 63 -3.41 10.15 12.24
N THR A 64 -3.99 11.21 12.80
CA THR A 64 -3.51 11.86 14.03
C THR A 64 -3.44 10.92 15.23
N LEU A 65 -4.31 9.90 15.29
CA LEU A 65 -4.29 8.90 16.36
C LEU A 65 -3.22 7.83 16.13
N LEU A 66 -3.00 7.48 14.85
CA LEU A 66 -2.08 6.42 14.46
C LEU A 66 -0.62 6.88 14.37
N GLU A 67 -0.38 8.17 14.16
CA GLU A 67 0.94 8.77 13.94
C GLU A 67 2.00 8.31 14.95
N LYS A 68 1.66 8.30 16.25
CA LYS A 68 2.56 7.85 17.32
C LYS A 68 3.01 6.39 17.23
N TYR A 69 2.26 5.55 16.50
CA TYR A 69 2.55 4.13 16.34
C TYR A 69 3.29 3.80 15.05
N PHE A 70 3.28 4.71 14.06
CA PHE A 70 3.84 4.44 12.73
C PHE A 70 5.34 4.15 12.76
N VAL A 71 6.11 4.84 13.62
CA VAL A 71 7.54 4.56 13.79
C VAL A 71 7.76 3.11 14.18
N SER A 72 7.05 2.60 15.19
CA SER A 72 7.16 1.21 15.63
C SER A 72 6.68 0.22 14.57
N ILE A 73 5.57 0.52 13.89
CA ILE A 73 5.02 -0.32 12.81
C ILE A 73 6.03 -0.48 11.68
N ILE A 74 6.57 0.65 11.18
CA ILE A 74 7.55 0.64 10.09
C ILE A 74 8.85 -0.02 10.55
N GLN A 75 9.31 0.22 11.78
CA GLN A 75 10.51 -0.44 12.30
C GLN A 75 10.37 -1.97 12.32
N ILE A 76 9.22 -2.51 12.76
CA ILE A 76 8.95 -3.96 12.72
C ILE A 76 9.03 -4.51 11.28
N ILE A 77 8.43 -3.80 10.32
CA ILE A 77 8.45 -4.18 8.91
C ILE A 77 9.87 -4.15 8.34
N LEU A 78 10.64 -3.09 8.61
CA LEU A 78 12.02 -2.94 8.14
C LEU A 78 12.92 -4.04 8.71
N THR A 79 12.81 -4.33 10.01
CA THR A 79 13.55 -5.44 10.63
C THR A 79 13.21 -6.77 9.97
N ARG A 80 11.94 -6.99 9.61
CA ARG A 80 11.53 -8.21 8.91
C ARG A 80 12.07 -8.28 7.48
N LEU A 81 12.05 -7.16 6.74
CA LEU A 81 12.66 -7.07 5.40
C LEU A 81 14.16 -7.35 5.42
N GLN A 82 14.86 -6.95 6.49
CA GLN A 82 16.31 -7.20 6.60
C GLN A 82 16.62 -8.66 6.97
N ASN A 83 15.90 -9.22 7.94
CA ASN A 83 16.28 -10.51 8.53
C ASN A 83 15.72 -11.72 7.79
N SER A 84 14.56 -11.57 7.13
CA SER A 84 13.83 -12.73 6.61
C SER A 84 12.77 -12.35 5.58
N LYS A 85 13.17 -11.55 4.59
CA LYS A 85 12.36 -11.20 3.42
C LYS A 85 11.92 -12.47 2.66
N THR A 86 10.61 -12.57 2.41
CA THR A 86 10.03 -13.44 1.39
C THR A 86 9.58 -12.57 0.21
N GLU A 87 9.32 -13.17 -0.95
CA GLU A 87 8.75 -12.44 -2.09
C GLU A 87 7.37 -11.86 -1.75
N SER A 88 6.50 -12.68 -1.16
CA SER A 88 5.16 -12.27 -0.70
C SER A 88 5.23 -11.10 0.28
N PHE A 89 6.14 -11.13 1.26
CA PHE A 89 6.34 -10.02 2.21
C PHE A 89 6.77 -8.74 1.50
N GLY A 90 7.69 -8.83 0.53
CA GLY A 90 8.11 -7.69 -0.28
C GLY A 90 6.95 -7.05 -1.04
N LEU A 91 6.14 -7.87 -1.73
CA LEU A 91 4.95 -7.40 -2.46
C LEU A 91 3.92 -6.76 -1.52
N ARG A 92 3.65 -7.39 -0.37
CA ARG A 92 2.70 -6.85 0.64
C ARG A 92 3.19 -5.55 1.26
N PHE A 93 4.49 -5.45 1.54
CA PHE A 93 5.09 -4.20 1.99
C PHE A 93 4.92 -3.08 0.97
N VAL A 94 5.22 -3.34 -0.31
CA VAL A 94 5.11 -2.31 -1.36
C VAL A 94 3.66 -1.92 -1.61
N ARG A 95 2.73 -2.88 -1.60
CA ARG A 95 1.29 -2.58 -1.59
C ARG A 95 0.92 -1.66 -0.43
N PHE A 96 1.39 -1.95 0.78
CA PHE A 96 1.12 -1.12 1.96
C PHE A 96 1.73 0.29 1.82
N TYR A 97 2.97 0.41 1.30
CA TYR A 97 3.58 1.70 0.99
C TYR A 97 2.71 2.54 0.03
N HIS A 98 2.21 1.91 -1.04
CA HIS A 98 1.32 2.59 -1.97
C HIS A 98 -0.02 2.95 -1.35
N PHE A 99 -0.58 2.06 -0.51
CA PHE A 99 -1.81 2.32 0.21
C PHE A 99 -1.70 3.54 1.11
N ILE A 100 -0.59 3.70 1.86
CA ILE A 100 -0.31 4.91 2.65
C ILE A 100 -0.15 6.12 1.74
N SER A 101 0.71 6.03 0.72
CA SER A 101 1.07 7.16 -0.13
C SER A 101 -0.09 7.67 -1.00
N ALA A 102 -1.06 6.81 -1.32
CA ALA A 102 -2.25 7.18 -2.10
C ALA A 102 -3.36 7.83 -1.25
N ASN A 103 -3.26 7.81 0.09
CA ASN A 103 -4.33 8.19 1.02
C ASN A 103 -4.15 9.60 1.62
N ASP A 104 -3.80 10.56 0.79
CA ASP A 104 -3.67 12.00 1.09
C ASP A 104 -4.92 12.61 1.73
N ALA A 105 -6.11 12.19 1.30
CA ALA A 105 -7.37 12.60 1.91
C ALA A 105 -7.49 12.24 3.41
N LYS A 106 -6.69 11.27 3.89
CA LYS A 106 -6.63 10.87 5.31
C LYS A 106 -5.42 11.43 6.05
N GLY A 107 -4.64 12.31 5.43
CA GLY A 107 -3.42 12.87 6.02
C GLY A 107 -2.18 11.98 5.88
N TYR A 108 -2.22 10.99 5.00
CA TYR A 108 -1.05 10.17 4.66
C TYR A 108 -0.46 10.58 3.32
N SER A 109 0.83 10.40 3.11
CA SER A 109 1.48 10.74 1.85
C SER A 109 2.82 10.02 1.72
N ALA A 110 3.45 10.14 0.55
CA ALA A 110 4.84 9.73 0.40
C ALA A 110 5.74 10.51 1.38
N ASP A 111 5.49 11.80 1.60
CA ASP A 111 6.26 12.63 2.54
C ASP A 111 6.09 12.15 3.99
N PHE A 112 4.88 11.74 4.38
CA PHE A 112 4.64 11.12 5.69
C PHE A 112 5.47 9.84 5.86
N PHE A 113 5.45 8.95 4.86
CA PHE A 113 6.24 7.71 4.92
C PHE A 113 7.75 7.99 4.98
N ILE A 114 8.23 8.98 4.23
CA ILE A 114 9.62 9.46 4.28
C ILE A 114 9.96 9.97 5.67
N GLN A 115 9.11 10.82 6.26
CA GLN A 115 9.33 11.35 7.60
C GLN A 115 9.43 10.22 8.65
N VAL A 116 8.52 9.25 8.60
CA VAL A 116 8.53 8.10 9.51
C VAL A 116 9.82 7.28 9.32
N THR A 117 10.19 6.95 8.10
CA THR A 117 11.41 6.17 7.83
C THR A 117 12.68 6.90 8.23
N GLU A 118 12.82 8.18 7.91
CA GLU A 118 13.97 8.99 8.29
C GLU A 118 14.07 9.22 9.81
N SER A 119 12.95 9.18 10.54
CA SER A 119 12.94 9.22 12.01
C SER A 119 13.47 7.96 12.68
N ILE A 120 13.34 6.80 12.01
CA ILE A 120 13.89 5.52 12.48
C ILE A 120 15.41 5.53 12.27
N GLN A 121 15.84 5.88 11.06
CA GLN A 121 17.24 5.98 10.71
C GLN A 121 17.40 6.94 9.52
N SER A 122 18.20 7.99 9.71
CA SER A 122 18.50 8.97 8.65
C SER A 122 19.07 8.27 7.40
N GLY A 123 18.50 8.57 6.24
CA GLY A 123 18.93 8.03 4.95
C GLY A 123 18.44 6.61 4.64
N VAL A 124 17.58 6.00 5.47
CA VAL A 124 17.06 4.66 5.21
C VAL A 124 16.05 4.64 4.05
N PHE A 125 15.37 5.75 3.77
CA PHE A 125 14.35 5.80 2.73
C PHE A 125 14.93 5.53 1.34
N THR A 126 16.07 6.14 1.00
CA THR A 126 16.66 6.02 -0.34
C THR A 126 16.97 4.58 -0.76
N PRO A 127 17.75 3.78 0.01
CA PRO A 127 18.00 2.39 -0.36
C PRO A 127 16.72 1.55 -0.34
N LEU A 128 15.81 1.80 0.60
CA LEU A 128 14.50 1.12 0.64
C LEU A 128 13.68 1.39 -0.63
N TYR A 129 13.66 2.63 -1.10
CA TYR A 129 12.93 3.05 -2.28
C TYR A 129 13.50 2.42 -3.56
N LEU A 130 14.83 2.47 -3.72
CA LEU A 130 15.51 2.01 -4.93
C LEU A 130 15.59 0.48 -5.02
N SER A 131 15.78 -0.22 -3.90
CA SER A 131 16.01 -1.68 -3.89
C SER A 131 14.76 -2.52 -3.66
N ILE A 132 13.70 -1.93 -3.08
CA ILE A 132 12.48 -2.65 -2.74
C ILE A 132 11.26 -1.99 -3.38
N ILE A 133 10.97 -0.73 -3.08
CA ILE A 133 9.72 -0.10 -3.54
C ILE A 133 9.64 -0.10 -5.06
N LEU A 134 10.59 0.52 -5.77
CA LEU A 134 10.54 0.60 -7.24
C LEU A 134 10.52 -0.78 -7.92
N PRO A 135 11.43 -1.73 -7.61
CA PRO A 135 11.47 -3.01 -8.32
C PRO A 135 10.26 -3.90 -8.04
N GLU A 136 9.81 -4.00 -6.78
CA GLU A 136 8.67 -4.87 -6.45
C GLU A 136 7.34 -4.26 -6.91
N THR A 137 7.25 -2.93 -7.08
CA THR A 137 6.07 -2.28 -7.66
C THR A 137 5.75 -2.83 -9.06
N GLN A 138 6.78 -3.08 -9.87
CA GLN A 138 6.63 -3.60 -11.24
C GLN A 138 6.15 -5.06 -11.27
N LYS A 139 6.17 -5.75 -10.13
CA LYS A 139 5.71 -7.15 -9.99
C LYS A 139 4.28 -7.26 -9.47
N LEU A 140 3.63 -6.15 -9.13
CA LEU A 140 2.22 -6.18 -8.71
C LEU A 140 1.36 -6.65 -9.88
N ALA A 141 0.77 -7.84 -9.77
CA ALA A 141 -0.09 -8.40 -10.81
C ALA A 141 -1.58 -8.19 -10.53
N ARG A 142 -2.00 -8.08 -9.26
CA ARG A 142 -3.40 -7.83 -8.88
C ARG A 142 -3.89 -6.47 -9.40
N PRO A 143 -5.06 -6.40 -10.07
CA PRO A 143 -5.59 -5.15 -10.63
C PRO A 143 -5.74 -4.01 -9.60
N LEU A 144 -6.26 -4.31 -8.40
CA LEU A 144 -6.42 -3.31 -7.35
C LEU A 144 -5.09 -2.82 -6.77
N ASP A 145 -4.08 -3.70 -6.68
CA ASP A 145 -2.76 -3.32 -6.18
C ASP A 145 -2.03 -2.45 -7.21
N ARG A 146 -2.10 -2.81 -8.50
CA ARG A 146 -1.61 -1.99 -9.61
C ARG A 146 -2.28 -0.62 -9.66
N LYS A 147 -3.61 -0.59 -9.52
CA LYS A 147 -4.38 0.66 -9.42
C LYS A 147 -3.88 1.54 -8.28
N THR A 148 -3.71 0.96 -7.11
CA THR A 148 -3.20 1.66 -5.92
C THR A 148 -1.80 2.23 -6.16
N ALA A 149 -0.92 1.46 -6.81
CA ALA A 149 0.42 1.90 -7.18
C ALA A 149 0.42 3.07 -8.16
N VAL A 150 -0.42 3.03 -9.21
CA VAL A 150 -0.59 4.13 -10.17
C VAL A 150 -1.07 5.40 -9.47
N ILE A 151 -2.09 5.31 -8.61
CA ILE A 151 -2.60 6.45 -7.84
C ILE A 151 -1.50 7.00 -6.92
N SER A 152 -0.82 6.12 -6.19
CA SER A 152 0.27 6.48 -5.27
C SER A 152 1.39 7.23 -5.98
N PHE A 153 1.91 6.71 -7.10
CA PHE A 153 2.98 7.38 -7.83
C PHE A 153 2.53 8.70 -8.46
N THR A 154 1.33 8.75 -9.03
CA THR A 154 0.77 9.99 -9.58
C THR A 154 0.70 11.08 -8.52
N LYS A 155 0.15 10.76 -7.34
CA LYS A 155 0.08 11.69 -6.19
C LYS A 155 1.47 12.05 -5.64
N THR A 156 2.40 11.10 -5.61
CA THR A 156 3.79 11.35 -5.19
C THR A 156 4.47 12.36 -6.11
N LEU A 157 4.39 12.15 -7.42
CA LEU A 157 5.01 13.02 -8.42
C LEU A 157 4.40 14.44 -8.43
N ALA A 158 3.10 14.54 -8.14
CA ALA A 158 2.39 15.81 -8.12
C ALA A 158 2.62 16.62 -6.84
N ASN A 159 2.49 15.96 -5.68
CA ASN A 159 2.29 16.65 -4.40
C ASN A 159 3.47 16.55 -3.42
N SER A 160 4.38 15.59 -3.58
CA SER A 160 5.46 15.38 -2.61
C SER A 160 6.51 16.50 -2.68
N GLU A 161 6.73 17.18 -1.57
CA GLU A 161 7.77 18.18 -1.44
C GLU A 161 9.16 17.54 -1.33
N ALA A 162 9.26 16.36 -0.72
CA ALA A 162 10.52 15.63 -0.66
C ALA A 162 11.01 15.20 -2.04
N PHE A 163 10.11 14.70 -2.91
CA PHE A 163 10.46 14.37 -4.30
C PHE A 163 10.63 15.62 -5.19
N ALA A 164 9.95 16.72 -4.86
CA ALA A 164 10.16 17.99 -5.57
C ALA A 164 11.57 18.56 -5.32
N SER A 165 12.05 18.53 -4.07
CA SER A 165 13.25 19.26 -3.64
C SER A 165 14.47 18.37 -3.34
N ARG A 166 14.31 17.32 -2.53
CA ARG A 166 15.39 16.46 -2.01
C ARG A 166 15.71 15.30 -2.95
N TYR A 167 14.69 14.59 -3.45
CA TYR A 167 14.86 13.37 -4.24
C TYR A 167 14.61 13.59 -5.73
N LYS A 168 15.33 14.54 -6.34
CA LYS A 168 15.16 14.89 -7.77
C LYS A 168 15.31 13.69 -8.72
N LYS A 169 16.34 12.86 -8.52
CA LYS A 169 16.53 11.61 -9.27
C LYS A 169 15.43 10.59 -8.97
N GLY A 170 15.01 10.52 -7.71
CA GLY A 170 13.88 9.70 -7.29
C GLY A 170 12.62 10.04 -8.09
N TRP A 171 12.32 11.33 -8.27
CA TRP A 171 11.17 11.79 -9.05
C TRP A 171 11.20 11.27 -10.49
N ALA A 172 12.36 11.30 -11.16
CA ALA A 172 12.51 10.74 -12.50
C ALA A 172 12.26 9.22 -12.53
N PHE A 173 12.88 8.48 -11.61
CA PHE A 173 12.68 7.03 -11.50
C PHE A 173 11.23 6.64 -11.19
N THR A 174 10.55 7.42 -10.34
CA THR A 174 9.13 7.22 -10.03
C THR A 174 8.26 7.45 -11.27
N CYS A 175 8.57 8.47 -12.07
CA CYS A 175 7.86 8.76 -13.31
C CYS A 175 8.05 7.64 -14.34
N GLU A 176 9.27 7.16 -14.54
CA GLU A 176 9.55 6.04 -15.44
C GLU A 176 8.85 4.75 -14.98
N ALA A 177 8.85 4.49 -13.67
CA ALA A 177 8.13 3.36 -13.09
C ALA A 177 6.61 3.47 -13.28
N LEU A 178 6.04 4.67 -13.15
CA LEU A 178 4.63 4.94 -13.44
C LEU A 178 4.31 4.69 -14.92
N LEU A 179 5.11 5.23 -15.84
CA LEU A 179 4.92 5.03 -17.29
C LEU A 179 5.00 3.55 -17.66
N THR A 180 5.90 2.80 -17.02
CA THR A 180 6.01 1.35 -17.21
C THR A 180 4.72 0.64 -16.76
N LEU A 181 4.19 0.97 -15.58
CA LEU A 181 2.93 0.41 -15.08
C LEU A 181 1.73 0.69 -15.99
N LEU A 182 1.67 1.89 -16.58
CA LEU A 182 0.62 2.34 -17.49
C LEU A 182 0.73 1.68 -18.88
N SER A 183 1.95 1.38 -19.32
CA SER A 183 2.22 0.76 -20.62
C SER A 183 2.01 -0.75 -20.61
N GLN A 184 2.21 -1.39 -19.46
CA GLN A 184 1.98 -2.83 -19.32
C GLN A 184 0.49 -3.15 -19.35
N ALA A 185 0.09 -4.07 -20.23
CA ALA A 185 -1.23 -4.70 -20.13
C ALA A 185 -1.43 -5.29 -18.71
N PRO A 186 -2.68 -5.37 -18.22
CA PRO A 186 -2.97 -6.09 -16.99
C PRO A 186 -2.40 -7.51 -17.10
N LEU A 187 -1.54 -7.90 -16.16
CA LEU A 187 -1.01 -9.26 -16.13
C LEU A 187 -2.21 -10.21 -15.94
N PRO A 188 -2.28 -11.35 -16.65
CA PRO A 188 -3.28 -12.36 -16.34
C PRO A 188 -3.07 -12.76 -14.88
N ALA A 189 -4.12 -12.68 -14.06
CA ALA A 189 -4.04 -13.06 -12.65
C ALA A 189 -3.52 -14.50 -12.57
N THR A 190 -2.34 -14.67 -11.98
CA THR A 190 -1.74 -15.99 -11.80
C THR A 190 -2.38 -16.69 -10.60
N LYS A 191 -2.24 -18.02 -10.51
CA LYS A 191 -2.75 -18.76 -9.34
C LYS A 191 -2.09 -18.34 -8.02
N ASP A 192 -0.93 -17.68 -8.06
CA ASP A 192 -0.25 -17.07 -6.90
C ASP A 192 -0.79 -15.66 -6.56
N ASP A 193 -1.50 -15.00 -7.49
CA ASP A 193 -2.24 -13.76 -7.23
C ASP A 193 -3.56 -14.01 -6.53
N LEU A 194 -4.13 -15.20 -6.69
CA LEU A 194 -4.99 -15.73 -5.65
C LEU A 194 -4.02 -16.01 -4.52
N ILE A 195 -4.22 -15.41 -3.34
CA ILE A 195 -3.63 -16.01 -2.15
C ILE A 195 -4.09 -17.46 -2.26
N THR A 196 -3.16 -18.37 -2.52
CA THR A 196 -3.31 -19.72 -2.01
C THR A 196 -3.40 -19.44 -0.53
N GLU A 197 -4.64 -19.21 -0.05
CA GLU A 197 -5.03 -19.59 1.29
C GLU A 197 -4.59 -21.04 1.28
N ASN A 198 -3.35 -21.27 1.69
CA ASN A 198 -2.88 -22.61 1.87
C ASN A 198 -3.91 -23.13 2.86
N ASP A 199 -4.83 -23.95 2.37
CA ASP A 199 -5.14 -25.20 3.02
C ASP A 199 -3.79 -25.87 3.23
N VAL A 200 -3.03 -25.34 4.20
CA VAL A 200 -2.29 -26.22 5.07
C VAL A 200 -3.43 -26.99 5.70
N GLU A 201 -3.75 -28.13 5.09
CA GLU A 201 -4.13 -29.29 5.87
C GLU A 201 -3.04 -29.40 6.93
N ASP A 202 -3.21 -28.67 8.02
CA ASP A 202 -2.61 -29.01 9.28
C ASP A 202 -3.17 -30.42 9.52
N MET A 203 -2.41 -31.43 9.11
CA MET A 203 -2.56 -32.81 9.55
C MET A 203 -2.26 -32.93 11.07
N ALA A 204 -2.40 -31.83 11.82
CA ALA A 204 -2.54 -31.77 13.25
C ALA A 204 -4.05 -31.68 13.56
N PHE A 205 -4.60 -32.82 13.96
CA PHE A 205 -5.96 -33.01 14.44
C PHE A 205 -6.44 -31.82 15.31
N GLY A 206 -7.30 -30.93 14.79
CA GLY A 206 -8.09 -30.06 15.67
C GLY A 206 -8.65 -28.71 15.20
N VAL A 207 -8.21 -28.08 14.11
CA VAL A 207 -8.76 -26.75 13.73
C VAL A 207 -8.74 -26.48 12.21
N GLY A 208 -9.49 -27.26 11.45
CA GLY A 208 -9.77 -26.95 10.05
C GLY A 208 -10.77 -25.78 9.94
N PHE A 209 -10.38 -24.68 9.30
CA PHE A 209 -11.26 -23.56 9.04
C PHE A 209 -11.77 -23.62 7.60
N THR A 210 -12.99 -24.13 7.39
CA THR A 210 -13.61 -24.16 6.06
C THR A 210 -14.24 -22.81 5.72
N GLN A 211 -13.71 -22.13 4.71
CA GLN A 211 -14.27 -20.89 4.17
C GLN A 211 -15.59 -21.15 3.45
N LEU A 212 -16.70 -20.52 3.89
CA LEU A 212 -17.96 -20.54 3.15
C LEU A 212 -17.81 -19.80 1.80
N ASN A 213 -17.81 -20.53 0.70
CA ASN A 213 -17.64 -19.98 -0.65
C ASN A 213 -18.77 -19.03 -1.11
N THR A 214 -19.93 -19.06 -0.45
CA THR A 214 -21.12 -18.28 -0.82
C THR A 214 -21.12 -16.84 -0.28
N ILE A 215 -20.23 -16.52 0.67
CA ILE A 215 -20.12 -15.18 1.28
C ILE A 215 -18.64 -14.79 1.32
N ARG A 216 -18.01 -14.68 0.15
CA ARG A 216 -16.67 -14.10 0.04
C ARG A 216 -16.80 -12.57 0.09
N PRO A 217 -16.23 -11.89 1.11
CA PRO A 217 -16.15 -10.43 1.08
C PRO A 217 -15.38 -10.02 -0.17
N THR A 218 -16.01 -9.27 -1.07
CA THR A 218 -15.33 -8.73 -2.23
C THR A 218 -14.35 -7.66 -1.75
N ALA A 219 -13.10 -7.72 -2.21
CA ALA A 219 -12.12 -6.67 -1.92
C ALA A 219 -12.70 -5.32 -2.38
N LYS A 220 -12.96 -4.43 -1.41
CA LYS A 220 -13.52 -3.11 -1.68
C LYS A 220 -12.43 -2.20 -2.24
N ASP A 221 -12.68 -1.64 -3.41
CA ASP A 221 -11.82 -0.63 -4.00
C ASP A 221 -11.84 0.66 -3.15
N PRO A 222 -10.70 1.11 -2.61
CA PRO A 222 -10.66 2.34 -1.83
C PRO A 222 -10.82 3.62 -2.67
N TRP A 223 -10.60 3.54 -3.99
CA TRP A 223 -10.64 4.67 -4.93
C TRP A 223 -11.58 4.40 -6.11
N PRO A 224 -12.88 4.16 -5.88
CA PRO A 224 -13.84 3.82 -6.95
C PRO A 224 -13.96 4.90 -8.03
N GLU A 225 -13.61 6.15 -7.72
CA GLU A 225 -13.61 7.28 -8.66
C GLU A 225 -12.55 7.15 -9.77
N VAL A 226 -11.47 6.40 -9.54
CA VAL A 226 -10.40 6.20 -10.52
C VAL A 226 -10.78 5.08 -11.47
N THR A 227 -11.23 5.43 -12.67
CA THR A 227 -11.78 4.49 -13.66
C THR A 227 -11.06 4.58 -14.99
N GLY A 228 -11.35 3.64 -15.89
CA GLY A 228 -10.84 3.61 -17.26
C GLY A 228 -9.75 2.56 -17.52
N PRO A 229 -9.46 2.25 -18.80
CA PRO A 229 -8.42 1.30 -19.18
C PRO A 229 -7.05 1.86 -18.76
N GLN A 230 -6.33 1.09 -17.92
CA GLN A 230 -5.00 1.43 -17.42
C GLN A 230 -4.91 2.79 -16.67
N TYR A 231 -6.04 3.42 -16.32
CA TYR A 231 -6.13 4.68 -15.55
C TYR A 231 -5.45 5.91 -16.19
N ASN A 232 -5.11 5.83 -17.47
CA ASN A 232 -4.38 6.86 -18.22
C ASN A 232 -5.05 8.25 -18.20
N VAL A 233 -6.35 8.32 -18.46
CA VAL A 233 -7.13 9.56 -18.48
C VAL A 233 -7.14 10.23 -17.10
N TRP A 234 -7.26 9.42 -16.04
CA TRP A 234 -7.20 9.93 -14.68
C TRP A 234 -5.81 10.49 -14.35
N VAL A 235 -4.72 9.79 -14.73
CA VAL A 235 -3.35 10.27 -14.51
C VAL A 235 -3.10 11.60 -15.24
N GLY A 236 -3.48 11.68 -16.52
CA GLY A 236 -3.30 12.89 -17.33
C GLY A 236 -4.08 14.09 -16.77
N SER A 237 -5.35 13.90 -16.42
CA SER A 237 -6.17 14.95 -15.81
C SER A 237 -5.64 15.39 -14.44
N TYR A 238 -5.18 14.44 -13.60
CA TYR A 238 -4.59 14.75 -12.31
C TYR A 238 -3.30 15.57 -12.45
N PHE A 239 -2.41 15.20 -13.38
CA PHE A 239 -1.20 15.98 -13.63
C PHE A 239 -1.49 17.37 -14.17
N LYS A 240 -2.44 17.54 -15.10
CA LYS A 240 -2.85 18.87 -15.60
C LYS A 240 -3.31 19.77 -14.45
N GLU A 241 -4.17 19.24 -13.57
CA GLU A 241 -4.71 20.00 -12.45
C GLU A 241 -3.62 20.34 -11.41
N ALA A 242 -2.79 19.37 -11.07
CA ALA A 242 -1.70 19.57 -10.12
C ALA A 242 -0.63 20.53 -10.68
N ASP A 243 -0.31 20.45 -11.96
CA ASP A 243 0.66 21.34 -12.60
C ASP A 243 0.16 22.79 -12.60
N ARG A 244 -1.14 22.99 -12.87
CA ARG A 244 -1.81 24.29 -12.73
C ARG A 244 -1.72 24.81 -11.29
N LYS A 245 -2.01 23.96 -10.31
CA LYS A 245 -1.95 24.31 -8.88
C LYS A 245 -0.55 24.67 -8.42
N HIS A 246 0.48 24.01 -8.96
CA HIS A 246 1.88 24.22 -8.62
C HIS A 246 2.65 25.13 -9.60
N GLY A 247 1.95 25.87 -10.47
CA GLY A 247 2.57 26.88 -11.34
C GLY A 247 3.51 26.31 -12.41
N GLY A 248 3.20 25.16 -13.00
CA GLY A 248 4.01 24.54 -14.05
C GLY A 248 5.17 23.68 -13.55
N ARG A 249 5.23 23.40 -12.23
CA ARG A 249 6.31 22.65 -11.58
C ARG A 249 6.50 21.24 -12.15
N ILE A 250 5.41 20.51 -12.38
CA ILE A 250 5.44 19.12 -12.87
C ILE A 250 5.97 19.11 -14.30
N SER A 251 5.48 20.02 -15.14
CA SER A 251 5.97 20.18 -16.52
C SER A 251 7.45 20.57 -16.54
N ALA A 252 7.90 21.48 -15.67
CA ALA A 252 9.30 21.85 -15.56
C ALA A 252 10.18 20.66 -15.14
N PHE A 253 9.75 19.87 -14.15
CA PHE A 253 10.48 18.68 -13.71
C PHE A 253 10.53 17.61 -14.79
N ALA A 254 9.44 17.40 -15.53
CA ALA A 254 9.43 16.51 -16.67
C ALA A 254 10.48 16.92 -17.72
N GLN A 255 10.61 18.22 -17.99
CA GLN A 255 11.60 18.73 -18.95
C GLN A 255 13.04 18.67 -18.43
N GLU A 256 13.28 18.91 -17.14
CA GLU A 256 14.62 18.91 -16.55
C GLU A 256 15.15 17.49 -16.29
N ARG A 257 14.28 16.56 -15.86
CA ARG A 257 14.71 15.33 -15.15
C ARG A 257 14.51 14.04 -15.95
N LEU A 258 13.64 14.02 -16.96
CA LEU A 258 13.30 12.81 -17.71
C LEU A 258 14.14 12.63 -18.98
N SER A 259 14.34 11.38 -19.38
CA SER A 259 14.90 11.05 -20.71
C SER A 259 13.94 11.48 -21.84
N PRO A 260 14.42 11.64 -23.08
CA PRO A 260 13.56 11.96 -24.22
C PRO A 260 12.38 10.99 -24.40
N GLU A 261 12.60 9.70 -24.16
CA GLU A 261 11.58 8.64 -24.27
C GLU A 261 10.51 8.80 -23.17
N ALA A 262 10.94 9.02 -21.92
CA ALA A 262 10.04 9.23 -20.80
C ALA A 262 9.24 10.54 -20.93
N LYS A 263 9.85 11.60 -21.49
CA LYS A 263 9.14 12.83 -21.85
C LYS A 263 8.03 12.58 -22.87
N ALA A 264 8.33 11.83 -23.93
CA ALA A 264 7.35 11.48 -24.96
C ALA A 264 6.20 10.63 -24.38
N GLY A 265 6.53 9.65 -23.53
CA GLY A 265 5.54 8.83 -22.83
C GLY A 265 4.63 9.67 -21.94
N LEU A 266 5.19 10.52 -21.08
CA LEU A 266 4.40 11.41 -20.22
C LEU A 266 3.55 12.40 -21.04
N ALA A 267 4.11 12.97 -22.11
CA ALA A 267 3.38 13.87 -22.99
C ALA A 267 2.19 13.19 -23.69
N ALA A 268 2.29 11.90 -24.04
CA ALA A 268 1.17 11.15 -24.61
C ALA A 268 -0.01 11.03 -23.62
N TYR A 269 0.29 10.88 -22.32
CA TYR A 269 -0.74 10.77 -21.29
C TYR A 269 -1.29 12.13 -20.83
N ILE A 270 -0.50 13.19 -20.90
CA ILE A 270 -0.96 14.56 -20.64
C ILE A 270 -1.65 15.15 -21.90
N GLY A 271 -1.34 14.70 -23.11
CA GLY A 271 -1.96 15.21 -24.35
C GLY A 271 -3.34 14.61 -24.65
N GLY A 272 -3.59 13.37 -24.23
CA GLY A 272 -4.90 12.71 -24.28
C GLY A 272 -5.91 13.26 -23.28
#